data_AF-D0SJM5-F1
#
_entry.id   AF-D0SJM5-F1
#
_cell.length_a   1.000
_cell.length_b   1.000
_cell.length_c   1.000
_cell.angle_alpha   90.00
_cell.angle_beta   90.00
_cell.angle_gamma   90.00
#
_symmetry.space_group_name_H-M   'P 1'
#
loop_
_entity.id
_entity.type
_entity.pdbx_description
1 polymer ?
#
loop_
_entity_poly.entity_id
_entity_poly.type
_entity_poly.pdbx_seq_one_letter_code
_entity_poly.pdbx_strand_id
1 'polypeptide(L)' 'MNNEELLEQLESVANFMRGMQFDPRIPQEAKEALSYRAQKIDELVEKYLEN' A
#
# COMPACT_ATOMS: atom_id res chain seq x y z
N MET A 1 -11.13 -16.88 -1.71
CA MET A 1 -10.29 -16.11 -0.80
C MET A 1 -11.10 -15.76 0.43
N ASN A 2 -10.57 -16.01 1.61
CA ASN A 2 -11.16 -15.49 2.85
C ASN A 2 -10.80 -13.98 3.00
N ASN A 3 -11.43 -13.29 3.95
CA ASN A 3 -11.17 -11.86 4.16
C ASN A 3 -9.72 -11.58 4.57
N GLU A 4 -9.08 -12.49 5.32
CA GLU A 4 -7.68 -12.37 5.73
C GLU A 4 -6.74 -12.38 4.51
N GLU A 5 -6.89 -13.34 3.58
CA GLU A 5 -6.13 -13.41 2.34
C GLU A 5 -6.32 -12.14 1.48
N LEU A 6 -7.52 -11.55 1.48
CA LEU A 6 -7.76 -10.27 0.79
C LEU A 6 -6.99 -9.11 1.43
N LEU A 7 -6.98 -9.02 2.77
CA LEU A 7 -6.26 -7.99 3.51
C LEU A 7 -4.75 -8.14 3.35
N GLU A 8 -4.22 -9.36 3.40
CA GLU A 8 -2.80 -9.64 3.14
C GLU A 8 -2.38 -9.22 1.73
N GLN A 9 -3.22 -9.45 0.71
CA GLN A 9 -2.92 -8.97 -0.64
C GLN A 9 -2.91 -7.44 -0.73
N LEU A 10 -3.79 -6.75 0.01
CA LEU A 10 -3.79 -5.28 0.07
C LEU A 10 -2.51 -4.76 0.75
N GLU A 11 -2.10 -5.34 1.87
CA GLU A 11 -0.82 -5.02 2.53
C GLU A 11 0.38 -5.26 1.61
N SER A 12 0.37 -6.38 0.87
CA SER A 12 1.40 -6.69 -0.13
C SER A 12 1.49 -5.60 -1.21
N VAL A 13 0.35 -5.11 -1.70
CA VAL A 13 0.31 -3.99 -2.67
C VAL A 13 0.85 -2.69 -2.07
N ALA A 14 0.47 -2.35 -0.84
CA ALA A 14 1.00 -1.17 -0.15
C ALA A 14 2.53 -1.27 0.01
N ASN A 15 3.04 -2.44 0.39
CA ASN A 15 4.48 -2.72 0.51
C ASN A 15 5.20 -2.64 -0.84
N PHE A 16 4.61 -3.16 -1.91
CA PHE A 16 5.15 -3.00 -3.27
C PHE A 16 5.25 -1.52 -3.65
N MET A 17 4.20 -0.73 -3.40
CA MET A 17 4.21 0.72 -3.68
C MET A 17 5.29 1.46 -2.91
N ARG A 18 5.55 1.10 -1.63
CA ARG A 18 6.69 1.63 -0.86
C ARG A 18 8.02 1.19 -1.46
N GLY A 19 8.13 -0.08 -1.85
CA GLY A 19 9.31 -0.64 -2.51
C GLY A 19 9.71 0.11 -3.79
N MET A 20 8.73 0.48 -4.61
CA MET A 20 8.97 1.25 -5.84
C MET A 20 9.63 2.62 -5.56
N GLN A 21 9.39 3.24 -4.41
CA GLN A 21 9.95 4.55 -4.09
C GLN A 21 11.48 4.56 -3.97
N PHE A 22 12.08 3.40 -3.72
CA PHE A 22 13.53 3.25 -3.68
C PHE A 22 14.18 3.26 -5.07
N ASP A 23 13.40 3.17 -6.15
CA ASP A 23 13.94 3.30 -7.52
C ASP A 23 14.31 4.77 -7.78
N PRO A 24 15.60 5.09 -8.05
CA PRO A 24 16.04 6.46 -8.32
C PRO A 24 15.50 7.00 -9.65
N ARG A 25 14.98 6.15 -10.53
CA ARG A 25 14.43 6.54 -11.84
C ARG A 25 13.01 7.09 -11.75
N ILE A 26 12.31 6.89 -10.63
CA ILE A 26 10.95 7.38 -10.44
C ILE A 26 10.98 8.86 -10.03
N PRO A 27 10.24 9.76 -10.70
CA PRO A 27 10.12 11.15 -10.31
C PRO A 27 9.55 11.32 -8.89
N GLN A 28 9.95 12.40 -8.22
CA GLN A 28 9.58 12.65 -6.83
C GLN A 28 8.05 12.73 -6.65
N GLU A 29 7.33 13.35 -7.59
CA GLU A 29 5.88 13.49 -7.57
C GLU A 29 5.18 12.12 -7.65
N ALA A 30 5.74 11.20 -8.43
CA ALA A 30 5.22 9.83 -8.52
C ALA A 30 5.49 9.05 -7.23
N LYS A 31 6.62 9.29 -6.55
CA LYS A 31 6.90 8.69 -5.22
C LYS A 31 5.92 9.18 -4.17
N GLU A 32 5.58 10.46 -4.18
CA GLU A 32 4.58 11.04 -3.29
C GLU A 32 3.19 10.44 -3.53
N ALA A 33 2.80 10.27 -4.80
CA ALA A 33 1.54 9.61 -5.15
C ALA A 33 1.50 8.14 -4.69
N LEU A 34 2.60 7.40 -4.84
CA LEU A 34 2.75 6.03 -4.35
C LEU A 34 2.66 5.97 -2.81
N SER A 35 3.34 6.88 -2.10
CA SER A 35 3.25 7.00 -0.63
C SER A 35 1.82 7.25 -0.17
N TYR A 36 1.18 8.25 -0.75
CA TYR A 36 -0.20 8.59 -0.42
C TYR A 36 -1.13 7.40 -0.64
N ARG A 37 -0.97 6.68 -1.76
CA ARG A 37 -1.83 5.54 -2.06
C ARG A 37 -1.59 4.36 -1.13
N ALA A 38 -0.32 4.06 -0.79
CA ALA A 38 0.01 3.03 0.20
C ALA A 38 -0.64 3.36 1.56
N GLN A 39 -0.55 4.60 2.02
CA GLN A 39 -1.19 5.05 3.26
C GLN A 39 -2.71 4.84 3.24
N LYS A 40 -3.38 5.14 2.12
CA LYS A 40 -4.83 4.87 1.99
C LYS A 40 -5.20 3.40 2.00
N ILE A 41 -4.29 2.52 1.60
CA ILE A 41 -4.50 1.08 1.70
C ILE A 41 -4.33 0.64 3.15
N ASP A 42 -3.34 1.15 3.87
CA ASP A 42 -3.16 0.83 5.30
C ASP A 42 -4.39 1.24 6.12
N GLU A 43 -4.86 2.48 5.97
CA GLU A 43 -6.07 2.99 6.64
C GLU A 43 -7.29 2.10 6.36
N LEU A 44 -7.38 1.55 5.14
CA LEU A 44 -8.45 0.64 4.76
C LEU A 44 -8.30 -0.70 5.47
N VAL A 45 -7.11 -1.29 5.44
CA VAL A 45 -6.82 -2.59 6.06
C VAL A 45 -7.05 -2.52 7.57
N GLU A 46 -6.54 -1.50 8.25
CA GLU A 46 -6.75 -1.25 9.68
C GLU A 46 -8.24 -1.22 10.02
N LYS A 47 -9.03 -0.46 9.25
CA LYS A 47 -10.49 -0.39 9.44
C LYS A 47 -11.17 -1.76 9.34
N TYR A 48 -10.69 -2.67 8.51
CA TYR A 48 -11.28 -4.01 8.34
C TYR A 48 -10.70 -5.05 9.30
N LEU A 49 -9.56 -4.79 9.94
CA LEU A 49 -8.99 -5.62 11.02
C LEU A 49 -9.58 -5.28 12.41
N GLU A 50 -10.04 -4.05 12.61
CA GLU A 50 -10.69 -3.60 13.86
C GLU A 50 -12.17 -3.99 13.99
N ASN A 51 -12.77 -4.62 12.95
CA ASN A 51 -14.15 -5.11 12.92
C ASN A 51 -14.22 -6.64 13.03
#